data_AF-K3WRQ0-F1
#
_entry.id   AF-K3WRQ0-F1
#
_cell.length_a   1.000
_cell.length_b   1.000
_cell.length_c   1.000
_cell.angle_alpha   90.00
_cell.angle_beta   90.00
_cell.angle_gamma   90.00
#
_symmetry.space_group_name_H-M   'P 1'
#
loop_
_entity.id
_entity.type
_entity.pdbx_description
1 polymer ?
#
loop_
_entity_poly.entity_id
_entity_poly.type
_entity_poly.pdbx_seq_one_letter_code
_entity_poly.pdbx_strand_id
1 'polypeptide(L)' 'MAAPHAAGAIALLLSARPELMMDEVKRALFASTQQVHLGPSNVTCGGTSDSQSANKQYGHGRLNVRPTDV' A
#
# COMPACT_ATOMS: atom_id res chain seq x y z
N MET A 1 7.24 5.14 -12.19
CA MET A 1 7.78 5.95 -11.07
C MET A 1 6.99 5.71 -9.76
N ALA A 2 6.86 4.47 -9.28
CA ALA A 2 6.13 4.14 -8.03
C ALA A 2 7.08 3.86 -6.84
N ALA A 3 8.21 3.17 -7.11
CA ALA A 3 9.24 2.89 -6.11
C ALA A 3 9.74 4.13 -5.34
N PRO A 4 10.06 5.29 -5.96
CA PRO A 4 10.51 6.47 -5.20
C PRO A 4 9.43 7.04 -4.28
N HIS A 5 8.14 6.93 -4.63
CA HIS A 5 7.04 7.34 -3.75
C HIS A 5 6.93 6.43 -2.53
N ALA A 6 7.07 5.12 -2.73
CA ALA A 6 7.11 4.16 -1.62
C ALA A 6 8.30 4.43 -0.69
N ALA A 7 9.49 4.71 -1.25
CA ALA A 7 10.68 5.06 -0.47
C ALA A 7 10.47 6.35 0.34
N GLY A 8 9.90 7.40 -0.26
CA GLY A 8 9.59 8.65 0.44
C GLY A 8 8.59 8.46 1.59
N ALA A 9 7.59 7.61 1.41
CA ALA A 9 6.63 7.29 2.46
C ALA A 9 7.25 6.50 3.62
N ILE A 10 8.12 5.54 3.31
CA ILE A 10 8.91 4.82 4.32
C ILE A 10 9.80 5.79 5.09
N ALA A 11 10.44 6.74 4.41
CA ALA A 11 11.28 7.74 5.05
C ALA A 11 10.48 8.61 6.02
N LEU A 12 9.26 9.05 5.66
CA LEU A 12 8.37 9.77 6.57
C LEU A 12 7.94 8.94 7.78
N LEU A 13 7.59 7.67 7.56
CA LEU A 13 7.19 6.75 8.62
C LEU A 13 8.32 6.54 9.64
N LEU A 14 9.55 6.30 9.16
CA LEU A 14 10.73 6.13 10.01
C LEU A 14 11.17 7.44 10.67
N SER A 15 10.93 8.59 10.04
CA SER A 15 11.17 9.89 10.67
C SER A 15 10.23 10.12 11.86
N ALA A 16 9.00 9.60 11.81
CA ALA A 16 8.04 9.69 12.90
C ALA A 16 8.24 8.60 13.98
N ARG A 17 8.72 7.42 13.59
CA ARG A 17 8.93 6.24 14.45
C ARG A 17 10.24 5.51 14.05
N PRO A 18 11.40 6.00 14.49
CA PRO A 18 12.70 5.46 14.08
C PRO A 18 13.00 4.05 14.61
N GLU A 19 12.26 3.58 15.60
CA GLU A 19 12.39 2.26 16.22
C GLU A 19 11.77 1.11 15.42
N LEU A 20 10.97 1.42 14.39
CA LEU A 20 10.23 0.42 13.61
C LEU A 20 11.17 -0.55 12.90
N MET A 21 10.91 -1.85 13.08
CA MET A 21 11.58 -2.90 12.32
C MET A 21 10.96 -3.07 10.93
N MET A 22 11.69 -3.73 10.02
CA MET A 22 11.26 -3.92 8.62
C MET A 22 9.85 -4.52 8.51
N ASP A 23 9.54 -5.55 9.32
CA ASP A 23 8.23 -6.20 9.31
C ASP A 23 7.12 -5.27 9.80
N GLU A 24 7.41 -4.39 10.76
CA GLU A 24 6.46 -3.42 11.30
C GLU A 24 6.20 -2.30 10.29
N VAL A 25 7.24 -1.82 9.59
CA VAL A 25 7.12 -0.89 8.46
C VAL A 25 6.21 -1.51 7.39
N LYS A 26 6.48 -2.75 6.99
CA LYS A 26 5.69 -3.46 5.98
C LYS A 26 4.24 -3.62 6.40
N ARG A 27 3.99 -4.01 7.66
CA ARG A 27 2.65 -4.15 8.23
C ARG A 27 1.91 -2.81 8.25
N ALA A 28 2.56 -1.73 8.68
CA ALA A 28 1.97 -0.40 8.71
C ALA A 28 1.57 0.07 7.30
N LEU A 29 2.45 -0.13 6.31
CA LEU A 29 2.17 0.24 4.92
C LEU A 29 0.99 -0.53 4.33
N PHE A 30 0.88 -1.83 4.60
CA PHE A 30 -0.20 -2.66 4.06
C PHE A 30 -1.53 -2.37 4.73
N ALA A 31 -1.53 -2.15 6.05
CA ALA A 31 -2.73 -1.83 6.80
C ALA A 31 -3.31 -0.45 6.48
N SER A 32 -2.48 0.53 6.08
CA SER A 32 -2.96 1.89 5.78
C SER A 32 -3.44 2.09 4.35
N THR A 33 -3.24 1.12 3.46
CA THR A 33 -3.60 1.26 2.04
C THR A 33 -5.06 1.64 1.81
N GLN A 34 -5.30 2.51 0.82
CA GLN A 34 -6.63 2.92 0.42
C GLN A 34 -7.08 2.08 -0.79
N GLN A 35 -8.28 1.51 -0.67
CA GLN A 35 -8.93 0.72 -1.74
C GLN A 35 -9.85 1.57 -2.64
N VAL A 36 -10.16 2.79 -2.21
CA VAL A 36 -11.07 3.70 -2.92
C VAL A 36 -10.45 4.14 -4.26
N HIS A 37 -11.27 4.12 -5.32
CA HIS A 37 -10.89 4.48 -6.69
C HIS A 37 -9.87 3.54 -7.36
N LEU A 38 -9.61 2.36 -6.81
CA LEU A 38 -9.00 1.25 -7.54
C LEU A 38 -10.10 0.59 -8.38
N GLY A 39 -10.40 1.19 -9.53
CA GLY A 39 -11.35 0.62 -10.49
C GLY A 39 -10.85 -0.71 -11.05
N PRO A 40 -11.75 -1.55 -11.59
CA PRO A 40 -11.36 -2.75 -12.31
C PRO A 40 -10.44 -2.36 -13.47
N SER A 41 -9.30 -3.06 -13.57
CA SER A 41 -8.35 -2.84 -14.67
C SER A 41 -8.78 -3.56 -15.95
N ASN A 42 -9.84 -4.39 -15.90
CA ASN A 42 -10.29 -5.30 -16.96
C ASN A 42 -9.21 -6.30 -17.39
N VAL A 43 -8.23 -6.55 -16.52
CA VAL A 43 -7.14 -7.49 -16.75
C VAL A 43 -6.99 -8.36 -15.50
N THR A 44 -7.03 -9.66 -15.68
CA THR A 44 -6.71 -10.61 -14.61
C THR A 44 -5.20 -10.82 -14.55
N CYS A 45 -4.58 -10.59 -13.40
CA CYS A 45 -3.19 -10.97 -13.16
C CYS A 45 -3.17 -12.27 -12.35
N GLY A 46 -2.57 -13.33 -12.90
CA GLY A 46 -2.39 -14.63 -12.23
C GLY A 46 -3.67 -15.25 -11.69
N GLY A 47 -4.79 -15.14 -12.43
CA GLY A 47 -6.10 -15.73 -12.08
C GLY A 47 -6.86 -15.04 -10.94
N THR A 48 -6.34 -13.93 -10.39
CA THR A 48 -7.05 -13.14 -9.37
C THR A 48 -8.02 -12.15 -10.02
N SER A 49 -9.23 -12.03 -9.47
CA SER A 49 -10.19 -11.01 -9.91
C SER A 49 -9.62 -9.62 -9.63
N ASP A 50 -9.73 -8.74 -10.61
CA ASP A 50 -9.31 -7.33 -10.51
C ASP A 50 -10.23 -6.50 -9.61
N SER A 51 -11.48 -6.93 -9.44
CA SER A 51 -12.48 -6.29 -8.56
C SER A 51 -12.31 -6.60 -7.07
N GLN A 52 -11.49 -7.60 -6.71
CA GLN A 52 -11.26 -7.98 -5.32
C GLN A 52 -10.13 -7.12 -4.71
N SER A 53 -10.39 -6.63 -3.49
CA SER A 53 -9.36 -6.02 -2.63
C SER A 53 -8.32 -7.08 -2.25
N ALA A 54 -7.04 -6.73 -2.35
CA ALA A 54 -5.91 -7.66 -2.35
C ALA A 54 -5.87 -8.55 -3.61
N ASN A 55 -5.31 -8.00 -4.69
CA ASN A 55 -5.11 -8.71 -5.96
C ASN A 55 -3.67 -8.58 -6.45
N LYS A 56 -3.33 -9.30 -7.53
CA LYS A 56 -1.96 -9.26 -8.09
C LYS A 56 -1.67 -8.01 -8.93
N GLN A 57 -2.67 -7.15 -9.16
CA GLN A 57 -2.52 -5.89 -9.91
C GLN A 57 -2.06 -4.74 -9.01
N TYR A 58 -2.73 -4.57 -7.87
CA TYR A 58 -2.57 -3.44 -6.97
C TYR A 58 -2.05 -3.85 -5.59
N GLY A 59 -1.85 -5.15 -5.34
CA GLY A 59 -1.47 -5.66 -4.03
C GLY A 59 -2.51 -5.28 -2.98
N HIS A 60 -2.05 -4.76 -1.84
CA HIS A 60 -2.91 -4.28 -0.77
C HIS A 60 -3.62 -2.97 -1.09
N GLY A 61 -3.33 -2.31 -2.23
CA GLY A 61 -4.00 -1.08 -2.65
C GLY A 61 -3.06 0.12 -2.74
N ARG A 62 -3.64 1.32 -2.85
CA ARG A 62 -2.87 2.55 -3.01
C ARG A 62 -2.29 2.97 -1.66
N LEU A 63 -1.01 3.32 -1.65
CA LEU A 63 -0.33 3.85 -0.48
C LEU A 63 -1.09 5.07 0.11
N ASN A 64 -1.33 5.06 1.42
CA ASN A 64 -1.88 6.20 2.16
C ASN A 64 -0.89 6.63 3.26
N VAL A 65 -0.32 7.83 3.09
CA VAL A 65 0.70 8.38 4.02
C VAL A 65 0.05 9.03 5.25
N ARG A 66 -1.22 9.43 5.15
CA ARG A 66 -1.96 10.05 6.26
C ARG A 66 -3.36 9.44 6.36
N PRO A 67 -3.48 8.18 6.81
CA PRO A 67 -4.78 7.61 7.14
C PRO A 67 -5.46 8.46 8.21
N THR A 68 -6.73 8.80 8.00
CA THR A 68 -7.55 9.58 8.93
C THR A 68 -8.12 8.73 10.07
N ASP A 69 -7.86 7.42 10.03
CA ASP A 69 -8.49 6.41 10.90
C ASP A 69 -7.40 5.43 11.41
N VAL A 70 -6.54 5.89 12.33
CA VAL A 70 -5.64 5.05 13.15
C VAL A 70 -5.81 5.43 14.61
#